data_AF-I1HHH8-F1
#
_entry.id   AF-I1HHH8-F1
#
_cell.length_a   1.000
_cell.length_b   1.000
_cell.length_c   1.000
_cell.angle_alpha   90.00
_cell.angle_beta   90.00
_cell.angle_gamma   90.00
#
_symmetry.space_group_name_H-M   'P 1'
#
loop_
_entity.id
_entity.type
_entity.pdbx_description
1 polymer ?
#
loop_
_entity_poly.entity_id
_entity_poly.type
_entity_poly.pdbx_seq_one_letter_code
_entity_poly.pdbx_strand_id
1 'polypeptide(L)'
;MAPPPRRDPNYSIRRKDEEQWVAVSLRPANFLPGVAIGFLLGIILDLSSSWRSRFSFASAPASRANKRTGGSVAPGEELKMVLVVRQDLKMGAGKIASQCAHAATGLYADLLASNRVLLRQWEQFGQAKIVLACKNQQEMNRIKETAEHRGIPTFVVADAGRTQGGKPT
;
A
#
# COMPACT_ATOMS: atom_id res chain seq x y z
N MET A 1 -76.82 25.06 23.89
CA MET A 1 -76.11 25.27 22.60
C MET A 1 -74.73 25.85 22.95
N ALA A 2 -73.68 25.04 22.87
CA ALA A 2 -72.34 25.49 23.26
C ALA A 2 -71.77 26.44 22.19
N PRO A 3 -71.04 27.51 22.58
CA PRO A 3 -70.43 28.42 21.61
C PRO A 3 -69.33 27.71 20.82
N PRO A 4 -69.16 28.02 19.52
CA PRO A 4 -68.11 27.42 18.70
C PRO A 4 -66.72 27.79 19.25
N PRO A 5 -65.72 26.89 19.12
CA PRO A 5 -64.36 27.16 19.58
C PRO A 5 -63.79 28.39 18.87
N ARG A 6 -63.23 29.33 19.64
CA ARG A 6 -62.57 30.53 19.10
C ARG A 6 -61.37 30.09 18.26
N ARG A 7 -61.36 30.45 16.97
CA ARG A 7 -60.20 30.26 16.09
C ARG A 7 -59.08 31.17 16.56
N ASP A 8 -57.96 30.59 17.00
CA ASP A 8 -56.76 31.33 17.34
C ASP A 8 -56.12 31.86 16.04
N PRO A 9 -56.01 33.19 15.86
CA PRO A 9 -55.44 33.78 14.65
C PRO A 9 -53.96 33.41 14.42
N ASN A 10 -53.24 32.95 15.45
CA ASN A 10 -51.84 32.52 15.32
C ASN A 10 -51.66 31.13 14.70
N TYR A 11 -52.74 30.34 14.56
CA TYR A 11 -52.66 28.99 14.01
C TYR A 11 -52.28 28.97 12.52
N SER A 12 -52.83 29.91 11.73
CA SER A 12 -52.57 30.00 10.29
C SER A 12 -51.18 30.55 9.97
N ILE A 13 -50.62 31.38 10.86
CA ILE A 13 -49.27 31.94 10.75
C ILE A 13 -48.23 30.85 10.99
N ARG A 14 -48.35 30.10 12.10
CA ARG A 14 -47.41 29.02 12.44
C ARG A 14 -47.36 27.92 11.36
N ARG A 15 -48.49 27.56 10.75
CA ARG A 15 -48.51 26.60 9.63
C ARG A 15 -47.79 27.12 8.39
N LYS A 16 -47.96 28.39 8.03
CA LYS A 16 -47.30 28.99 6.86
C LYS A 16 -45.80 29.04 7.05
N ASP A 17 -45.36 29.38 8.25
CA ASP A 17 -43.93 29.38 8.59
C ASP A 17 -43.39 27.94 8.48
N GLU A 18 -44.04 26.95 9.11
CA GLU A 18 -43.61 25.55 9.06
C GLU A 18 -43.55 24.99 7.63
N GLU A 19 -44.53 25.26 6.77
CA GLU A 19 -44.51 24.84 5.36
C GLU A 19 -43.37 25.51 4.57
N GLN A 20 -43.06 26.78 4.86
CA GLN A 20 -41.95 27.50 4.24
C GLN A 20 -40.59 26.97 4.70
N TRP A 21 -40.42 26.68 5.99
CA TRP A 21 -39.17 26.12 6.52
C TRP A 21 -38.90 24.72 5.94
N VAL A 22 -39.92 23.86 5.86
CA VAL A 22 -39.79 22.51 5.29
C VAL A 22 -39.44 22.57 3.79
N ALA A 23 -40.06 23.47 3.03
CA ALA A 23 -39.77 23.66 1.61
C ALA A 23 -38.37 24.25 1.34
N VAL A 24 -37.83 25.05 2.27
CA VAL A 24 -36.45 25.56 2.18
C VAL A 24 -35.44 24.46 2.51
N SER A 25 -35.72 23.58 3.48
CA SER A 25 -34.84 22.49 3.87
C SER A 25 -34.72 21.38 2.81
N LEU A 26 -35.73 21.17 1.97
CA LEU A 26 -35.75 20.12 0.94
C LEU A 26 -35.15 20.54 -0.41
N ARG A 27 -34.53 21.72 -0.50
CA ARG A 27 -33.87 22.17 -1.74
C ARG A 27 -32.62 21.31 -2.03
N PRO A 28 -32.45 20.78 -3.25
CA PRO A 28 -31.30 19.93 -3.61
C PRO A 28 -29.92 20.57 -3.35
N ALA A 29 -29.85 21.91 -3.41
CA ALA A 29 -28.63 22.67 -3.13
C ALA A 29 -28.14 22.53 -1.67
N ASN A 30 -29.03 22.24 -0.72
CA ASN A 30 -28.68 22.04 0.70
C ASN A 30 -28.12 20.63 0.97
N PHE A 31 -28.29 19.69 0.03
CA PHE A 31 -27.72 18.35 0.10
C PHE A 31 -26.32 18.26 -0.50
N LEU A 32 -25.90 19.23 -1.34
CA LEU A 32 -24.59 19.26 -1.97
C LEU A 32 -23.41 19.16 -0.98
N PRO A 33 -23.39 19.92 0.13
CA PRO A 33 -22.31 19.83 1.12
C PRO A 33 -22.27 18.44 1.78
N GLY A 34 -23.43 17.86 2.11
CA GLY A 34 -23.53 16.54 2.73
C GLY A 34 -23.08 15.41 1.80
N VAL A 35 -23.45 15.48 0.52
CA VAL A 35 -23.02 14.51 -0.49
C VAL A 35 -21.51 14.62 -0.76
N ALA A 36 -20.95 15.82 -0.81
CA ALA A 36 -19.51 16.03 -0.98
C ALA A 36 -18.70 15.48 0.21
N ILE A 37 -19.14 15.74 1.45
CA ILE A 37 -18.52 15.22 2.66
C ILE A 37 -18.62 13.69 2.71
N GLY A 38 -19.80 13.13 2.38
CA GLY A 38 -20.01 11.68 2.32
C GLY A 38 -19.16 11.00 1.26
N PHE A 39 -18.99 11.61 0.08
CA PHE A 39 -18.15 11.10 -1.01
C PHE A 39 -16.65 11.14 -0.64
N LEU A 40 -16.19 12.23 0.00
CA LEU A 40 -14.81 12.35 0.48
C LEU A 40 -14.49 11.34 1.60
N LEU A 41 -15.38 11.19 2.58
CA LEU A 41 -15.23 10.18 3.64
C LEU A 41 -15.31 8.75 3.08
N GLY A 42 -16.18 8.51 2.10
CA GLY A 42 -16.29 7.23 1.39
C GLY A 42 -15.00 6.87 0.66
N ILE A 43 -14.39 7.81 -0.08
CA ILE A 43 -13.11 7.59 -0.77
C ILE A 43 -11.97 7.32 0.23
N ILE A 44 -11.93 8.03 1.37
CA ILE A 44 -10.88 7.85 2.39
C ILE A 44 -11.02 6.49 3.09
N LEU A 45 -12.25 6.03 3.38
CA LEU A 45 -12.48 4.71 3.98
C LEU A 45 -12.29 3.57 2.97
N ASP A 46 -12.65 3.76 1.70
CA ASP A 46 -12.45 2.76 0.64
C ASP A 46 -10.98 2.63 0.24
N LEU A 47 -10.18 3.71 0.31
CA LEU A 47 -8.71 3.60 0.22
C LEU A 47 -8.12 2.76 1.37
N SER A 48 -8.71 2.82 2.57
CA SER A 48 -8.25 2.02 3.72
C SER A 48 -8.64 0.53 3.62
N SER A 49 -9.76 0.24 2.94
CA SER A 49 -10.29 -1.11 2.68
C SER A 49 -9.59 -1.78 1.49
N SER A 50 -9.39 -1.04 0.40
CA SER A 50 -8.69 -1.52 -0.80
C SER A 50 -7.19 -1.73 -0.57
N TRP A 51 -6.60 -1.15 0.49
CA TRP A 51 -5.24 -1.50 0.93
C TRP A 51 -5.20 -2.87 1.61
N ARG A 52 -6.24 -3.31 2.33
CA ARG A 52 -6.22 -4.62 3.01
C ARG A 52 -6.52 -5.79 2.07
N SER A 53 -7.18 -5.55 0.94
CA SER A 53 -7.68 -6.61 0.06
C SER A 53 -6.83 -6.91 -1.19
N ARG A 54 -5.79 -6.12 -1.48
CA ARG A 54 -4.84 -6.40 -2.59
C ARG A 54 -3.49 -7.00 -2.18
N PHE A 55 -3.28 -7.26 -0.89
CA PHE A 55 -2.07 -7.92 -0.38
C PHE A 55 -2.22 -9.44 -0.22
N SER A 56 -3.21 -10.06 -0.87
CA SER A 56 -3.22 -11.51 -1.03
C SER A 56 -2.36 -11.89 -2.24
N PHE A 57 -1.04 -11.79 -2.08
CA PHE A 57 -0.11 -12.43 -3.01
C PHE A 57 -0.24 -13.94 -2.84
N ALA A 58 -0.69 -14.61 -3.90
CA ALA A 58 -0.69 -16.05 -3.99
C ALA A 58 0.72 -16.58 -3.75
N SER A 59 0.85 -17.40 -2.72
CA SER A 59 2.06 -18.17 -2.41
C SER A 59 2.36 -19.14 -3.55
N ALA A 60 3.43 -18.88 -4.29
CA ALA A 60 4.06 -19.88 -5.16
C ALA A 60 4.58 -21.05 -4.31
N PRO A 61 4.62 -22.29 -4.84
CA PRO A 61 5.01 -23.45 -4.07
C PRO A 61 6.47 -23.34 -3.63
N ALA A 62 6.70 -23.54 -2.34
CA ALA A 62 8.02 -23.54 -1.73
C ALA A 62 8.87 -24.68 -2.33
N SER A 63 9.89 -24.30 -3.11
CA SER A 63 11.06 -25.15 -3.28
C SER A 63 11.66 -25.37 -1.90
N ARG A 64 11.70 -26.63 -1.47
CA ARG A 64 12.19 -27.08 -0.18
C ARG A 64 13.72 -26.95 -0.15
N ALA A 65 14.20 -25.72 0.06
CA ALA A 65 15.60 -25.43 0.31
C ALA A 65 15.90 -25.54 1.81
N ASN A 66 16.91 -26.36 2.11
CA ASN A 66 17.36 -26.76 3.43
C ASN A 66 17.64 -25.55 4.34
N LYS A 67 16.91 -25.41 5.45
CA LYS A 67 17.18 -24.41 6.50
C LYS A 67 18.50 -24.76 7.18
N ARG A 68 19.58 -24.09 6.77
CA ARG A 68 20.74 -23.83 7.61
C ARG A 68 20.68 -22.37 8.06
N THR A 69 19.84 -22.12 9.06
CA THR A 69 19.88 -20.91 9.87
C THR A 69 21.16 -20.93 10.70
N GLY A 70 22.09 -20.00 10.47
CA GLY A 70 23.30 -19.94 11.28
C GLY A 70 24.40 -18.99 10.82
N GLY A 71 24.08 -17.91 10.10
CA GLY A 71 25.00 -16.78 10.04
C GLY A 71 24.85 -15.97 11.32
N SER A 72 25.62 -16.31 12.36
CA SER A 72 25.73 -15.46 13.55
C SER A 72 26.43 -14.18 13.12
N VAL A 73 25.66 -13.14 12.78
CA VAL A 73 26.24 -11.80 12.58
C VAL A 73 26.92 -11.43 13.89
N ALA A 74 28.21 -11.13 13.84
CA ALA A 74 28.94 -10.73 15.03
C ALA A 74 28.31 -9.43 15.59
N PRO A 75 28.16 -9.30 16.91
CA PRO A 75 27.66 -8.06 17.50
C PRO A 75 28.60 -6.91 17.12
N GLY A 76 28.07 -5.91 16.40
CA GLY A 76 28.81 -4.71 15.97
C GLY A 76 29.00 -4.53 14.47
N GLU A 77 28.60 -5.49 13.62
CA GLU A 77 28.68 -5.31 12.17
C GLU A 77 27.50 -4.49 11.62
N GLU A 78 27.84 -3.44 10.86
CA GLU A 78 26.88 -2.59 10.15
C GLU A 78 26.17 -3.40 9.06
N LEU A 79 24.83 -3.38 9.09
CA LEU A 79 24.00 -4.06 8.09
C LEU A 79 23.44 -3.07 7.07
N LYS A 80 23.36 -3.52 5.81
CA LYS A 80 22.79 -2.76 4.70
C LYS A 80 22.00 -3.67 3.77
N MET A 81 20.95 -3.10 3.18
CA MET A 81 20.18 -3.71 2.11
C MET A 81 20.71 -3.22 0.76
N VAL A 82 20.97 -4.13 -0.17
CA VAL A 82 21.42 -3.78 -1.51
C VAL A 82 20.31 -4.08 -2.52
N LEU A 83 19.92 -3.08 -3.28
CA LEU A 83 18.87 -3.13 -4.29
C LEU A 83 19.54 -3.09 -5.67
N VAL A 84 19.56 -4.22 -6.36
CA VAL A 84 20.19 -4.32 -7.68
C VAL A 84 19.14 -4.11 -8.77
N VAL A 85 19.42 -3.26 -9.74
CA VAL A 85 18.51 -2.89 -10.82
C VAL A 85 19.13 -3.21 -12.17
N ARG A 86 18.36 -3.90 -13.01
CA ARG A 86 18.72 -4.20 -14.40
C ARG A 86 18.67 -2.97 -15.29
N GLN A 87 19.76 -2.68 -16.00
CA GLN A 87 19.88 -1.54 -16.91
C GLN A 87 19.37 -1.86 -18.33
N ASP A 88 19.40 -3.12 -18.76
CA ASP A 88 18.91 -3.56 -20.08
C ASP A 88 17.41 -3.31 -20.30
N LEU A 89 16.65 -3.12 -19.22
CA LEU A 89 15.22 -2.85 -19.24
C LEU A 89 14.85 -1.40 -19.55
N LYS A 90 15.84 -0.48 -19.56
CA LYS A 90 15.66 0.96 -19.83
C LYS A 90 14.50 1.59 -19.05
N MET A 91 14.36 1.19 -17.77
CA MET A 91 13.30 1.71 -16.91
C MET A 91 13.53 3.20 -16.60
N GLY A 92 12.47 4.00 -16.64
CA GLY A 92 12.51 5.38 -16.13
C GLY A 92 12.67 5.43 -14.61
N ALA A 93 13.17 6.55 -14.08
CA ALA A 93 13.48 6.71 -12.65
C ALA A 93 12.29 6.37 -11.73
N GLY A 94 11.06 6.73 -12.10
CA GLY A 94 9.86 6.39 -11.32
C GLY A 94 9.59 4.88 -11.23
N LYS A 95 9.77 4.15 -12.35
CA LYS A 95 9.61 2.68 -12.36
C LYS A 95 10.73 2.02 -11.55
N ILE A 96 11.97 2.51 -11.66
CA ILE A 96 13.09 2.05 -10.84
C ILE A 96 12.77 2.23 -9.35
N ALA A 97 12.34 3.43 -8.95
CA ALA A 97 12.00 3.73 -7.56
C ALA A 97 10.89 2.81 -7.03
N SER A 98 9.83 2.59 -7.81
CA SER A 98 8.74 1.67 -7.45
C SER A 98 9.24 0.23 -7.28
N GLN A 99 10.07 -0.27 -8.20
CA GLN A 99 10.58 -1.64 -8.12
C GLN A 99 11.54 -1.82 -6.92
N CYS A 100 12.40 -0.83 -6.67
CA CYS A 100 13.24 -0.79 -5.47
C CYS A 100 12.41 -0.81 -4.18
N ALA A 101 11.32 -0.05 -4.13
CA ALA A 101 10.41 -0.04 -2.99
C ALA A 101 9.75 -1.41 -2.79
N HIS A 102 9.23 -2.03 -3.87
CA HIS A 102 8.67 -3.38 -3.82
C HIS A 102 9.69 -4.40 -3.31
N ALA A 103 10.92 -4.37 -3.83
CA ALA A 103 11.98 -5.28 -3.42
C ALA A 103 12.32 -5.13 -1.94
N ALA A 104 12.45 -3.89 -1.46
CA ALA A 104 12.74 -3.60 -0.06
C ALA A 104 11.62 -4.07 0.87
N THR A 105 10.35 -3.78 0.53
CA THR A 105 9.20 -4.22 1.33
C THR A 105 9.00 -5.73 1.32
N GLY A 106 9.29 -6.40 0.20
CA GLY A 106 9.22 -7.85 0.08
C GLY A 106 10.27 -8.52 0.97
N LEU A 107 11.53 -8.09 0.87
CA LEU A 107 12.59 -8.61 1.73
C LEU A 107 12.32 -8.32 3.21
N TYR A 108 11.77 -7.14 3.53
CA TYR A 108 11.35 -6.81 4.88
C TYR A 108 10.32 -7.80 5.40
N ALA A 109 9.24 -8.06 4.65
CA ALA A 109 8.19 -9.00 5.03
C ALA A 109 8.71 -10.44 5.19
N ASP A 110 9.61 -10.87 4.30
CA ASP A 110 10.23 -12.19 4.39
C ASP A 110 11.11 -12.32 5.63
N LEU A 111 11.93 -11.32 5.96
CA LEU A 111 12.75 -11.28 7.16
C LEU A 111 11.91 -11.16 8.43
N LEU A 112 10.81 -10.42 8.35
CA LEU A 112 9.81 -10.31 9.41
C LEU A 112 9.30 -11.73 9.74
N ALA A 113 8.96 -12.55 8.75
CA ALA A 113 8.49 -13.91 8.98
C ALA A 113 9.61 -14.91 9.38
N SER A 114 10.82 -14.75 8.84
CA SER A 114 11.86 -15.80 8.90
C SER A 114 13.04 -15.51 9.85
N ASN A 115 13.44 -14.24 10.02
CA ASN A 115 14.63 -13.85 10.78
C ASN A 115 14.51 -12.43 11.36
N ARG A 116 13.68 -12.30 12.41
CA ARG A 116 13.41 -11.01 13.08
C ARG A 116 14.62 -10.38 13.77
N VAL A 117 15.60 -11.19 14.17
CA VAL A 117 16.80 -10.70 14.85
C VAL A 117 17.67 -9.92 13.87
N LEU A 118 17.96 -10.49 12.69
CA LEU A 118 18.69 -9.81 11.63
C LEU A 118 17.99 -8.52 11.19
N LEU A 119 16.66 -8.58 11.06
CA LEU A 119 15.87 -7.42 10.68
C LEU A 119 16.01 -6.28 11.69
N ARG A 120 15.85 -6.57 12.98
CA ARG A 120 15.98 -5.57 14.06
C ARG A 120 17.37 -4.97 14.12
N GLN A 121 18.41 -5.78 13.90
CA GLN A 121 19.78 -5.26 13.86
C GLN A 121 19.94 -4.25 12.71
N TRP A 122 19.44 -4.57 11.51
CA TRP A 122 19.45 -3.63 10.38
C TRP A 122 18.64 -2.36 10.66
N GLU A 123 17.51 -2.48 11.38
CA GLU A 123 16.73 -1.32 11.82
C GLU A 123 17.50 -0.42 12.79
N GLN A 124 18.26 -1.01 13.72
CA GLN A 124 19.12 -0.28 14.67
C GLN A 124 20.28 0.45 13.98
N PHE A 125 20.75 -0.08 12.84
CA PHE A 125 21.75 0.58 11.99
C PHE A 125 21.15 1.54 10.94
N GLY A 126 19.96 2.09 11.21
CA GLY A 126 19.38 3.15 10.38
C GLY A 126 18.77 2.68 9.05
N GLN A 127 18.57 1.37 8.89
CA GLN A 127 17.89 0.79 7.73
C GLN A 127 18.56 1.15 6.39
N ALA A 128 19.89 1.15 6.33
CA ALA A 128 20.66 1.56 5.15
C ALA A 128 20.25 0.78 3.89
N LYS A 129 20.05 1.50 2.78
CA LYS A 129 19.68 0.96 1.45
C LYS A 129 20.62 1.53 0.40
N ILE A 130 21.24 0.65 -0.39
CA ILE A 130 22.14 1.02 -1.48
C ILE A 130 21.57 0.50 -2.79
N VAL A 131 21.36 1.38 -3.76
CA VAL A 131 20.88 0.99 -5.09
C VAL A 131 22.09 0.84 -6.02
N LEU A 132 22.20 -0.34 -6.65
CA LEU A 132 23.25 -0.66 -7.62
C LEU A 132 22.64 -1.08 -8.95
N ALA A 133 23.45 -1.03 -10.01
CA ALA A 133 23.07 -1.43 -11.35
C ALA A 133 23.71 -2.77 -11.73
N CYS A 134 23.00 -3.59 -12.48
CA CYS A 134 23.56 -4.72 -13.23
C CYS A 134 23.15 -4.63 -14.71
N LYS A 135 23.95 -5.24 -15.58
CA LYS A 135 23.81 -5.12 -17.03
C LYS A 135 22.58 -5.85 -17.54
N ASN A 136 22.30 -7.06 -17.04
CA ASN A 136 21.27 -7.94 -17.57
C ASN A 136 20.80 -8.99 -16.55
N GLN A 137 19.84 -9.83 -16.96
CA GLN A 137 19.30 -10.92 -16.14
C GLN A 137 20.33 -11.96 -15.73
N GLN A 138 21.30 -12.26 -16.60
CA GLN A 138 22.34 -13.24 -16.29
C GLN A 138 23.22 -12.77 -15.13
N GLU A 139 23.59 -11.49 -15.12
CA GLU A 139 24.34 -10.89 -14.02
C GLU A 139 23.52 -10.84 -12.73
N MET A 140 22.24 -10.47 -12.82
CA MET A 140 21.31 -10.52 -11.68
C MET A 140 21.25 -11.92 -11.05
N ASN A 141 21.12 -12.96 -11.87
CA ASN A 141 21.06 -14.35 -11.40
C ASN A 141 22.35 -14.77 -10.70
N ARG A 142 23.52 -14.39 -11.23
CA ARG A 142 24.82 -14.68 -10.60
C ARG A 142 24.97 -13.99 -9.25
N ILE A 143 24.54 -12.73 -9.14
CA ILE A 143 24.55 -11.97 -7.88
C ILE A 143 23.65 -12.66 -6.85
N LYS A 144 22.43 -13.02 -7.25
CA LYS A 144 21.47 -13.74 -6.41
C LYS A 144 22.03 -15.06 -5.91
N GLU A 145 22.53 -15.91 -6.81
CA GLU A 145 23.08 -17.23 -6.47
C GLU A 145 24.27 -17.11 -5.51
N THR A 146 25.15 -16.13 -5.74
CA THR A 146 26.28 -15.86 -4.84
C THR A 146 25.81 -15.42 -3.46
N ALA A 147 24.79 -14.56 -3.39
CA ALA A 147 24.21 -14.11 -2.13
C ALA A 147 23.55 -15.26 -1.36
N GLU A 148 22.75 -16.08 -2.04
CA GLU A 148 22.10 -17.26 -1.46
C GLU A 148 23.11 -18.29 -0.96
N HIS A 149 24.18 -18.55 -1.72
CA HIS A 149 25.28 -19.44 -1.31
C HIS A 149 26.00 -18.92 -0.06
N ARG A 150 26.04 -17.60 0.15
CA ARG A 150 26.59 -16.95 1.35
C ARG A 150 25.57 -16.82 2.50
N GLY A 151 24.35 -17.32 2.33
CA GLY A 151 23.28 -17.22 3.33
C GLY A 151 22.74 -15.80 3.50
N ILE A 152 22.97 -14.91 2.52
CA ILE A 152 22.42 -13.55 2.52
C ILE A 152 20.97 -13.63 2.05
N PRO A 153 20.01 -13.09 2.82
CA PRO A 153 18.60 -13.04 2.42
C PRO A 153 18.42 -12.26 1.11
N THR A 154 17.71 -12.84 0.15
CA THR A 154 17.44 -12.21 -1.16
C THR A 154 15.95 -12.20 -1.46
N PHE A 155 15.51 -11.15 -2.14
CA PHE A 155 14.16 -11.03 -2.68
C PHE A 155 14.23 -10.53 -4.13
N VAL A 156 13.48 -11.16 -5.03
CA VAL A 156 13.47 -10.81 -6.47
C VAL A 156 12.11 -10.27 -6.84
N VAL A 157 12.09 -9.08 -7.44
CA VAL A 157 10.89 -8.55 -8.08
C VAL A 157 10.94 -8.88 -9.57
N ALA A 158 9.88 -9.50 -10.06
CA ALA A 158 9.64 -9.71 -11.47
C ALA A 158 8.41 -8.90 -11.87
N ASP A 159 8.50 -8.10 -12.94
CA ASP A 159 7.34 -7.41 -13.47
C ASP A 159 6.54 -8.42 -14.32
N ALA A 160 5.29 -8.66 -13.93
CA ALA A 160 4.37 -9.46 -14.72
C ALA A 160 3.93 -8.61 -15.91
N GLY A 161 4.76 -8.54 -16.95
CA GLY A 161 4.51 -7.75 -18.16
C GLY A 161 3.15 -8.04 -18.79
N ARG A 162 2.11 -7.33 -18.34
CA ARG A 162 0.82 -7.20 -19.02
C ARG A 162 0.86 -5.93 -19.86
N THR A 163 1.67 -5.98 -20.90
CA THR A 163 1.52 -5.12 -22.07
C THR A 163 1.65 -6.02 -23.27
N GLN A 164 0.56 -6.06 -24.06
CA GLN A 164 0.56 -6.73 -25.35
C GLN A 164 1.72 -6.18 -26.19
N GLY A 165 2.71 -7.00 -26.52
CA GLY A 165 3.72 -6.68 -27.53
C GLY A 165 5.15 -6.32 -27.07
N GLY A 166 5.64 -6.71 -25.88
CA GLY A 166 7.04 -6.46 -25.53
C GLY A 166 7.59 -7.40 -24.45
N LYS A 167 8.83 -7.87 -24.62
CA LYS A 167 9.53 -8.85 -23.75
C LYS A 167 9.34 -8.60 -22.24
N PRO A 168 9.26 -9.67 -21.43
CA PRO A 168 9.17 -9.54 -19.98
C PRO A 168 10.39 -8.80 -19.43
N THR A 169 10.12 -7.84 -18.54
CA THR A 169 11.12 -6.99 -17.90
C THR A 169 11.56 -7.57 -16.57
#